data_AF-A0A9D5ZX23-F1
#
_entry.id   AF-A0A9D5ZX23-F1
#
_cell.length_a   1.000
_cell.length_b   1.000
_cell.length_c   1.000
_cell.angle_alpha   90.00
_cell.angle_beta   90.00
_cell.angle_gamma   90.00
#
_symmetry.space_group_name_H-M   'P 1'
#
loop_
_entity.id
_entity.type
_entity.pdbx_description
1 polymer ?
#
loop_
_entity_poly.entity_id
_entity_poly.type
_entity_poly.pdbx_seq_one_letter_code
_entity_poly.pdbx_strand_id
1 'polypeptide(L)'
;MDAFRFSLTEREKSFLKDLVLTSIKRRFDPSLPPPPPIPTDKLAERLGAFVTLSIRGRLRGCIGNIVGVKPLHETIVEMAHHAAFQDPRFEPLTHAELAGLEIEISILGPVTPCPDLKAIEVGRHGLIVRRGHSSGLLLPQVAVDWKWDRETFLSHTCQKAGLPGDCWKQPDTAVFWFEAEVF
;
A
#
# COMPACT_ATOMS: atom_id res chain seq x y z
N MET A 1 -15.05 -12.85 14.32
CA MET A 1 -14.54 -12.49 12.99
C MET A 1 -13.11 -12.96 12.94
N ASP A 2 -12.79 -13.92 12.09
CA ASP A 2 -11.41 -14.39 11.93
C ASP A 2 -10.55 -13.21 11.48
N ALA A 3 -9.48 -12.93 12.22
CA ALA A 3 -8.50 -11.93 11.83
C ALA A 3 -7.97 -12.30 10.44
N PHE A 4 -7.99 -11.35 9.52
CA PHE A 4 -7.42 -11.53 8.19
C PHE A 4 -5.90 -11.68 8.34
N ARG A 5 -5.43 -12.92 8.52
CA ARG A 5 -4.00 -13.25 8.57
C ARG A 5 -3.52 -13.58 7.16
N PHE A 6 -3.40 -12.55 6.33
CA PHE A 6 -2.69 -12.68 5.08
C PHE A 6 -1.21 -12.45 5.33
N SER A 7 -0.45 -13.54 5.37
CA SER A 7 1.00 -13.50 5.49
C SER A 7 1.63 -14.17 4.28
N LEU A 8 2.70 -13.56 3.77
CA LEU A 8 3.51 -14.12 2.71
C LEU A 8 4.76 -14.81 3.26
N THR A 9 5.16 -15.89 2.62
CA THR A 9 6.48 -16.50 2.84
C THR A 9 7.58 -15.62 2.25
N GLU A 10 8.83 -15.74 2.73
CA GLU A 10 9.97 -15.01 2.16
C GLU A 10 10.16 -15.26 0.65
N ARG A 11 9.83 -16.46 0.18
CA ARG A 11 9.84 -16.79 -1.25
C ARG A 11 8.79 -15.97 -2.04
N GLU A 12 7.58 -15.85 -1.52
CA GLU A 12 6.51 -15.05 -2.13
C GLU A 12 6.86 -13.56 -2.10
N LYS A 13 7.43 -13.08 -1.00
CA LYS A 13 7.90 -11.68 -0.84
C LYS A 13 8.99 -11.34 -1.84
N SER A 14 10.03 -12.17 -1.93
CA SER A 14 11.12 -12.01 -2.90
C SER A 14 10.58 -12.03 -4.32
N PHE A 15 9.70 -12.98 -4.64
CA PHE A 15 9.07 -13.05 -5.96
C PHE A 15 8.32 -11.76 -6.33
N LEU A 16 7.54 -11.19 -5.42
CA LEU A 16 6.82 -9.94 -5.69
C LEU A 16 7.76 -8.74 -5.86
N LYS A 17 8.85 -8.65 -5.09
CA LYS A 17 9.88 -7.60 -5.29
C LYS A 17 10.60 -7.76 -6.62
N ASP A 18 10.95 -8.98 -7.01
CA ASP A 18 11.56 -9.29 -8.30
C ASP A 18 10.59 -8.98 -9.45
N LEU A 19 9.29 -9.22 -9.25
CA LEU A 19 8.24 -8.89 -10.21
C LEU A 19 8.13 -7.37 -10.42
N VAL A 20 8.14 -6.58 -9.35
CA VAL A 20 8.21 -5.10 -9.42
C VAL A 20 9.44 -4.68 -10.23
N LEU A 21 10.63 -5.14 -9.83
CA LEU A 21 11.88 -4.72 -10.48
C LEU A 21 11.92 -5.13 -11.96
N THR A 22 11.50 -6.36 -12.28
CA THR A 22 11.46 -6.87 -13.65
C THR A 22 10.49 -6.07 -14.51
N SER A 23 9.29 -5.75 -14.00
CA SER A 23 8.31 -4.96 -14.73
C SER A 23 8.85 -3.57 -15.08
N ILE A 24 9.51 -2.90 -14.13
CA ILE A 24 10.13 -1.59 -14.33
C ILE A 24 11.30 -1.70 -15.33
N LYS A 25 12.19 -2.70 -15.18
CA LYS A 25 13.32 -2.90 -16.10
C LYS A 25 12.88 -3.12 -17.55
N ARG A 26 11.81 -3.90 -17.76
CA ARG A 26 11.25 -4.18 -19.09
C ARG A 26 10.75 -2.93 -19.82
N ARG A 27 10.43 -1.84 -19.10
CA ARG A 27 10.11 -0.54 -19.72
C ARG A 27 11.31 0.09 -20.41
N PHE A 28 12.52 -0.18 -19.95
CA PHE A 28 13.78 0.31 -20.52
C PHE A 28 14.37 -0.67 -21.53
N ASP A 29 14.18 -1.97 -21.31
CA ASP A 29 14.62 -3.03 -22.22
C ASP A 29 13.50 -4.07 -22.42
N PRO A 30 12.67 -3.91 -23.46
CA PRO A 30 11.58 -4.85 -23.76
C PRO A 30 12.05 -6.26 -24.13
N SER A 31 13.33 -6.46 -24.44
CA SER A 31 13.88 -7.78 -24.81
C SER A 31 14.11 -8.70 -23.61
N LEU A 32 14.11 -8.15 -22.40
CA LEU A 32 14.22 -8.92 -21.17
C LEU A 32 13.07 -9.94 -21.04
N PRO A 33 13.38 -11.15 -20.53
CA PRO A 33 12.40 -12.22 -20.41
C PRO A 33 11.21 -11.78 -19.54
N PRO A 34 10.01 -12.34 -19.79
CA PRO A 34 8.88 -12.13 -18.89
C PRO A 34 9.20 -12.66 -17.50
N PRO A 35 8.53 -12.16 -16.45
CA PRO A 35 8.68 -12.70 -15.11
C PRO A 35 8.29 -14.19 -15.07
N PRO A 36 8.88 -14.97 -14.15
CA PRO A 36 8.54 -16.37 -14.00
C PRO A 36 7.07 -16.55 -13.59
N PRO A 37 6.48 -17.75 -13.81
CA PRO A 37 5.13 -18.05 -13.35
C PRO A 37 4.97 -17.84 -11.84
N ILE A 38 3.76 -17.50 -11.41
CA ILE A 38 3.47 -17.29 -9.99
C ILE A 38 3.78 -18.56 -9.17
N PRO A 39 4.43 -18.42 -8.01
CA PRO A 39 4.84 -19.57 -7.19
C PRO A 39 3.67 -20.26 -6.46
N THR A 40 2.58 -19.53 -6.20
CA THR A 40 1.44 -19.99 -5.39
C THR A 40 0.13 -19.34 -5.84
N ASP A 41 -1.00 -20.01 -5.63
CA ASP A 41 -2.34 -19.48 -5.92
C ASP A 41 -2.72 -18.29 -5.02
N LYS A 42 -2.06 -18.14 -3.86
CA LYS A 42 -2.25 -17.00 -2.96
C LYS A 42 -1.98 -15.66 -3.67
N LEU A 43 -1.05 -15.62 -4.62
CA LEU A 43 -0.75 -14.43 -5.40
C LEU A 43 -1.76 -14.16 -6.53
N ALA A 44 -2.75 -15.06 -6.71
CA ALA A 44 -3.90 -14.85 -7.57
C ALA A 44 -5.12 -14.29 -6.82
N GLU A 45 -5.07 -14.18 -5.49
CA GLU A 45 -6.12 -13.54 -4.69
C GLU A 45 -6.33 -12.08 -5.10
N ARG A 46 -7.58 -11.63 -5.01
CA ARG A 46 -7.96 -10.26 -5.38
C ARG A 46 -7.83 -9.34 -4.18
N LEU A 47 -6.62 -8.81 -3.98
CA LEU A 47 -6.27 -7.94 -2.87
C LEU A 47 -5.80 -6.56 -3.35
N GLY A 48 -6.05 -5.54 -2.53
CA GLY A 48 -5.49 -4.22 -2.76
C GLY A 48 -3.99 -4.25 -2.50
N ALA A 49 -3.23 -3.43 -3.21
CA ALA A 49 -1.80 -3.31 -2.96
C ALA A 49 -1.26 -1.95 -3.34
N PHE A 50 -0.21 -1.53 -2.63
CA PHE A 50 0.60 -0.36 -2.94
C PHE A 50 2.03 -0.80 -3.21
N VAL A 51 2.65 -0.21 -4.23
CA VAL A 51 4.07 -0.31 -4.50
C VAL A 51 4.69 1.04 -4.19
N THR A 52 5.61 1.05 -3.24
CA THR A 52 6.40 2.21 -2.84
C THR A 52 7.83 2.00 -3.34
N LEU A 53 8.34 3.00 -4.03
CA LEU A 53 9.71 3.09 -4.51
C LEU A 53 10.44 4.16 -3.72
N SER A 54 11.64 3.85 -3.24
CA SER A 54 12.54 4.82 -2.61
C SER A 54 13.95 4.74 -3.18
N ILE A 55 14.72 5.81 -3.00
CA ILE A 55 16.14 5.86 -3.32
C ILE A 55 16.85 6.50 -2.14
N ARG A 56 17.76 5.74 -1.50
CA ARG A 56 18.48 6.20 -0.30
C ARG A 56 17.52 6.66 0.81
N GLY A 57 16.47 5.87 1.05
CA GLY A 57 15.43 6.17 2.04
C GLY A 57 14.50 7.34 1.71
N ARG A 58 14.60 7.94 0.50
CA ARG A 58 13.69 9.02 0.07
C ARG A 58 12.63 8.48 -0.88
N LEU A 59 11.37 8.81 -0.62
CA LEU A 59 10.25 8.44 -1.48
C LEU A 59 10.49 8.93 -2.92
N ARG A 60 10.35 8.00 -3.88
CA ARG A 60 10.53 8.22 -5.32
C ARG A 60 9.28 7.95 -6.16
N GLY A 61 8.31 7.23 -5.57
CA GLY A 61 6.98 6.99 -6.13
C GLY A 61 6.19 6.09 -5.18
N CYS A 62 4.88 6.28 -5.10
CA CYS A 62 4.00 5.36 -4.37
C CYS A 62 2.59 5.42 -4.96
N ILE A 63 2.19 4.32 -5.58
CA ILE A 63 0.86 4.16 -6.19
C ILE A 63 0.30 2.81 -5.77
N GLY A 64 -1.01 2.76 -5.56
CA GLY A 64 -1.71 1.56 -5.16
C GLY A 64 -3.21 1.68 -5.29
N ASN A 65 -3.86 0.53 -5.21
CA ASN A 65 -5.31 0.41 -5.17
C ASN A 65 -5.73 -0.17 -3.83
N ILE A 66 -6.74 0.45 -3.23
CA ILE A 66 -7.29 0.01 -1.94
C ILE A 66 -8.09 -1.30 -2.11
N VAL A 67 -8.78 -1.44 -3.24
CA VAL A 67 -9.64 -2.60 -3.54
C VAL A 67 -8.95 -3.46 -4.58
N GLY A 68 -8.80 -4.76 -4.26
CA GLY A 68 -8.30 -5.76 -5.19
C GLY A 68 -9.34 -6.08 -6.26
N VAL A 69 -9.23 -5.47 -7.43
CA VAL A 69 -10.09 -5.79 -8.58
C VAL A 69 -9.49 -6.94 -9.41
N LYS A 70 -8.16 -6.99 -9.48
CA LYS A 70 -7.36 -7.95 -10.23
C LYS A 70 -6.61 -8.91 -9.30
N PRO A 71 -6.09 -10.03 -9.81
CA PRO A 71 -5.11 -10.84 -9.09
C PRO A 71 -3.97 -9.99 -8.52
N LEU A 72 -3.48 -10.35 -7.33
CA LEU A 72 -2.45 -9.58 -6.62
C LEU A 72 -1.20 -9.36 -7.47
N HIS A 73 -0.67 -10.41 -8.11
CA HIS A 73 0.53 -10.28 -8.96
C HIS A 73 0.33 -9.30 -10.12
N GLU A 74 -0.84 -9.28 -10.76
CA GLU A 74 -1.17 -8.30 -11.81
C GLU A 74 -1.24 -6.88 -11.24
N THR A 75 -1.89 -6.74 -10.08
CA THR A 75 -1.98 -5.46 -9.37
C THR A 75 -0.58 -4.93 -9.05
N ILE A 76 0.33 -5.77 -8.56
CA ILE A 76 1.71 -5.38 -8.27
C ILE A 76 2.45 -4.89 -9.51
N VAL A 77 2.32 -5.57 -10.64
CA VAL A 77 2.93 -5.13 -11.91
C VAL A 77 2.40 -3.76 -12.35
N GLU A 78 1.07 -3.59 -12.32
CA GLU A 78 0.43 -2.34 -12.72
C GLU A 78 0.85 -1.18 -11.80
N MET A 79 0.79 -1.39 -10.48
CA MET A 79 1.15 -0.37 -9.49
C MET A 79 2.64 -0.06 -9.52
N ALA A 80 3.51 -1.02 -9.82
CA ALA A 80 4.94 -0.78 -10.04
C ALA A 80 5.19 0.18 -11.21
N HIS A 81 4.51 -0.05 -12.35
CA HIS A 81 4.61 0.86 -13.50
C HIS A 81 4.08 2.26 -13.16
N HIS A 82 2.94 2.35 -12.48
CA HIS A 82 2.38 3.65 -12.12
C HIS A 82 3.28 4.38 -11.10
N ALA A 83 3.78 3.69 -10.07
CA ALA A 83 4.69 4.27 -9.09
C ALA A 83 6.00 4.76 -9.73
N ALA A 84 6.54 4.03 -10.70
CA ALA A 84 7.78 4.41 -11.37
C ALA A 84 7.60 5.55 -12.38
N PHE A 85 6.49 5.59 -13.12
CA PHE A 85 6.39 6.42 -14.34
C PHE A 85 5.20 7.38 -14.39
N GLN A 86 4.24 7.27 -13.46
CA GLN A 86 2.97 8.01 -13.52
C GLN A 86 2.55 8.62 -12.18
N ASP A 87 3.40 8.55 -11.14
CA ASP A 87 3.14 9.27 -9.90
C ASP A 87 3.26 10.78 -10.16
N PRO A 88 2.16 11.56 -10.07
CA PRO A 88 2.14 12.96 -10.50
C PRO A 88 3.03 13.88 -9.63
N ARG A 89 3.57 13.37 -8.52
CA ARG A 89 4.48 14.10 -7.63
C ARG A 89 5.92 14.05 -8.11
N PHE A 90 6.27 13.16 -9.05
CA PHE A 90 7.64 12.90 -9.48
C PHE A 90 7.74 12.78 -10.99
N GLU A 91 8.90 13.14 -11.54
CA GLU A 91 9.22 12.81 -12.93
C GLU A 91 9.35 11.29 -13.12
N PRO A 92 9.09 10.76 -14.33
CA PRO A 92 9.26 9.34 -14.61
C PRO A 92 10.67 8.85 -14.22
N LEU A 93 10.75 7.64 -13.66
CA LEU A 93 12.00 7.00 -13.27
C LEU A 93 12.95 6.88 -14.46
N THR A 94 14.23 7.15 -14.24
CA THR A 94 15.30 7.02 -15.24
C THR A 94 16.05 5.70 -15.10
N HIS A 95 16.74 5.28 -16.16
CA HIS A 95 17.51 4.03 -16.15
C HIS A 95 18.62 4.03 -15.08
N ALA A 96 19.28 5.17 -14.86
CA ALA A 96 20.36 5.30 -13.88
C ALA A 96 19.88 5.12 -12.43
N GLU A 97 18.62 5.47 -12.15
CA GLU A 97 18.02 5.34 -10.81
C GLU A 97 17.73 3.89 -10.41
N LEU A 98 17.68 2.96 -11.38
CA LEU A 98 17.42 1.53 -11.12
C LEU A 98 18.42 0.90 -10.16
N ALA A 99 19.68 1.34 -10.19
CA ALA A 99 20.75 0.78 -9.37
C ALA A 99 20.59 1.07 -7.87
N GLY A 100 19.81 2.10 -7.51
CA GLY A 100 19.57 2.51 -6.12
C GLY A 100 18.11 2.37 -5.68
N LEU A 101 17.29 1.67 -6.46
CA LEU A 101 15.86 1.54 -6.21
C LEU A 101 15.60 0.55 -5.07
N GLU A 102 15.02 1.05 -4.00
CA GLU A 102 14.47 0.28 -2.89
C GLU A 102 12.96 0.08 -3.15
N ILE A 103 12.46 -1.12 -2.87
CA ILE A 103 11.07 -1.52 -3.12
C ILE A 103 10.43 -1.97 -1.81
N GLU A 104 9.30 -1.36 -1.49
CA GLU A 104 8.39 -1.78 -0.43
C GLU A 104 7.02 -2.08 -1.04
N ILE A 105 6.42 -3.18 -0.62
CA ILE A 105 5.09 -3.61 -1.05
C ILE A 105 4.18 -3.67 0.18
N SER A 106 3.01 -3.05 0.07
CA SER A 106 1.95 -3.14 1.09
C SER A 106 0.73 -3.81 0.50
N ILE A 107 0.38 -5.00 0.98
CA ILE A 107 -0.80 -5.76 0.54
C ILE A 107 -1.91 -5.54 1.55
N LEU A 108 -3.04 -5.02 1.08
CA LEU A 108 -4.18 -4.65 1.92
C LEU A 108 -5.17 -5.81 1.98
N GLY A 109 -5.55 -6.12 3.21
CA GLY A 109 -6.71 -6.94 3.48
C GLY A 109 -8.03 -6.23 3.20
N PRO A 110 -9.15 -6.95 3.39
CA PRO A 110 -10.48 -6.39 3.23
C PRO A 110 -10.68 -5.15 4.10
N VAL A 111 -11.07 -4.05 3.46
CA VAL A 111 -11.47 -2.82 4.15
C VAL A 111 -12.89 -3.01 4.68
N THR A 112 -13.06 -2.88 5.99
CA THR A 112 -14.37 -3.00 6.65
C THR A 112 -14.65 -1.78 7.53
N PRO A 113 -15.92 -1.42 7.75
CA PRO A 113 -16.26 -0.38 8.73
C PRO A 113 -15.66 -0.72 10.09
N CYS A 114 -15.04 0.26 10.73
CA CYS A 114 -14.48 0.07 12.07
C CYS A 114 -15.64 -0.07 13.07
N PRO A 115 -15.80 -1.24 13.73
CA PRO A 115 -16.96 -1.49 14.58
C PRO A 115 -16.89 -0.70 15.90
N ASP A 116 -15.68 -0.48 16.40
CA ASP A 116 -15.40 0.35 17.58
C ASP A 116 -14.01 0.97 17.41
N LEU A 117 -13.94 2.31 17.48
CA LEU A 117 -12.68 3.03 17.41
C LEU A 117 -11.71 2.59 18.52
N LYS A 118 -12.21 2.12 19.67
CA LYS A 118 -11.36 1.61 20.75
C LYS A 118 -10.68 0.28 20.41
N ALA A 119 -11.20 -0.46 19.44
CA ALA A 119 -10.59 -1.71 18.98
C ALA A 119 -9.43 -1.49 18.00
N ILE A 120 -9.13 -0.25 17.62
CA ILE A 120 -7.99 0.05 16.74
C ILE A 120 -6.67 -0.25 17.48
N GLU A 121 -5.88 -1.16 16.91
CA GLU A 121 -4.55 -1.56 17.37
C GLU A 121 -3.50 -0.90 16.48
N VAL A 122 -2.69 0.00 17.05
CA VAL A 122 -1.56 0.64 16.35
C VAL A 122 -0.54 -0.41 15.91
N GLY A 123 -0.08 -0.31 14.67
CA GLY A 123 0.87 -1.27 14.08
C GLY A 123 0.22 -2.51 13.48
N ARG A 124 -1.07 -2.74 13.74
CA ARG A 124 -1.83 -3.82 13.12
C ARG A 124 -2.86 -3.29 12.13
N HIS A 125 -3.64 -2.30 12.53
CA HIS A 125 -4.71 -1.74 11.70
C HIS A 125 -4.23 -0.51 10.94
N GLY A 126 -4.50 -0.47 9.64
CA GLY A 126 -4.53 0.73 8.83
C GLY A 126 -5.91 1.39 8.90
N LEU A 127 -5.98 2.69 8.64
CA LEU A 127 -7.21 3.45 8.76
C LEU A 127 -7.57 4.15 7.45
N ILE A 128 -8.86 4.19 7.17
CA ILE A 128 -9.45 5.04 6.14
C ILE A 128 -10.52 5.91 6.79
N VAL A 129 -10.42 7.21 6.60
CA VAL A 129 -11.44 8.18 7.01
C VAL A 129 -12.13 8.71 5.77
N ARG A 130 -13.47 8.73 5.77
CA ARG A 130 -14.30 9.29 4.69
C ARG A 130 -15.37 10.21 5.25
N ARG A 131 -15.53 11.39 4.64
CA ARG A 131 -16.64 12.32 4.88
C ARG A 131 -16.96 13.09 3.60
N GLY A 132 -18.17 12.91 3.06
CA GLY A 132 -18.53 13.47 1.76
C GLY A 132 -17.58 12.99 0.65
N HIS A 133 -16.96 13.92 -0.07
CA HIS A 133 -15.98 13.63 -1.13
C HIS A 133 -14.53 13.49 -0.61
N SER A 134 -14.29 13.75 0.67
CA SER A 134 -12.95 13.65 1.28
C SER A 134 -12.68 12.22 1.74
N SER A 135 -11.49 11.71 1.39
CA SER A 135 -11.00 10.40 1.83
C SER A 135 -9.51 10.46 2.13
N GLY A 136 -9.10 9.87 3.25
CA GLY A 136 -7.71 9.75 3.67
C GLY A 136 -7.41 8.32 4.10
N LEU A 137 -6.22 7.82 3.77
CA LEU A 137 -5.75 6.49 4.15
C LEU A 137 -4.35 6.60 4.75
N LEU A 138 -4.13 5.90 5.86
CA LEU A 138 -2.80 5.65 6.41
C LEU A 138 -2.62 4.16 6.69
N LEU A 139 -1.45 3.64 6.32
CA LEU A 139 -1.09 2.22 6.48
C LEU A 139 -0.72 1.90 7.95
N PRO A 140 -0.79 0.62 8.37
CA PRO A 140 -0.55 0.22 9.77
C PRO A 140 0.80 0.70 10.34
N GLN A 141 1.88 0.64 9.55
CA GLN A 141 3.24 0.96 9.98
C GLN A 141 3.44 2.45 10.26
N VAL A 142 2.66 3.33 9.63
CA VAL A 142 2.85 4.78 9.75
C VAL A 142 2.74 5.23 11.20
N ALA A 143 1.74 4.73 11.94
CA ALA A 143 1.58 5.08 13.35
C ALA A 143 2.73 4.55 14.23
N VAL A 144 3.34 3.43 13.85
CA VAL A 144 4.49 2.85 14.56
C VAL A 144 5.74 3.69 14.34
N ASP A 145 6.05 4.02 13.08
CA ASP A 145 7.24 4.79 12.70
C ASP A 145 7.29 6.15 13.40
N TRP A 146 6.12 6.79 13.51
CA TRP A 146 5.97 8.10 14.14
C TRP A 146 5.63 8.04 15.64
N LYS A 147 5.57 6.84 16.22
CA LYS A 147 5.25 6.61 17.64
C LYS A 147 3.93 7.26 18.07
N TRP A 148 2.93 7.21 17.20
CA TRP A 148 1.61 7.74 17.47
C TRP A 148 0.77 6.79 18.30
N ASP A 149 -0.02 7.36 19.21
CA ASP A 149 -1.13 6.63 19.79
C ASP A 149 -2.33 6.57 18.83
N ARG A 150 -3.37 5.86 19.24
CA ARG A 150 -4.59 5.64 18.46
C ARG A 150 -5.31 6.94 18.11
N GLU A 151 -5.41 7.89 19.04
CA GLU A 151 -6.13 9.16 18.81
C GLU A 151 -5.36 10.05 17.84
N THR A 152 -4.04 10.09 17.99
CA THR A 152 -3.13 10.79 17.07
C THR A 152 -3.21 10.17 15.68
N PHE A 153 -3.25 8.85 15.58
CA PHE A 153 -3.38 8.13 14.32
C PHE A 153 -4.71 8.42 13.59
N LEU A 154 -5.84 8.39 14.31
CA LEU A 154 -7.14 8.82 13.79
C LEU A 154 -7.10 10.27 13.30
N SER A 155 -6.47 11.15 14.09
CA SER A 155 -6.41 12.58 13.78
C SER A 155 -5.58 12.88 12.55
N HIS A 156 -4.43 12.22 12.39
CA HIS A 156 -3.63 12.33 11.17
C HIS A 156 -4.32 11.69 9.97
N THR A 157 -5.12 10.65 10.16
CA THR A 157 -5.92 10.08 9.06
C THR A 157 -7.00 11.06 8.58
N CYS A 158 -7.65 11.79 9.50
CA CYS A 158 -8.54 12.91 9.15
C CYS A 158 -7.80 13.99 8.34
N GLN A 159 -6.64 14.44 8.82
CA GLN A 159 -5.84 15.45 8.12
C GLN A 159 -5.41 14.97 6.72
N LYS A 160 -5.07 13.69 6.58
CA LYS A 160 -4.75 13.07 5.29
C LYS A 160 -5.94 13.11 4.32
N ALA A 161 -7.17 13.08 4.84
CA ALA A 161 -8.39 13.27 4.06
C ALA A 161 -8.67 14.74 3.69
N GLY A 162 -7.82 15.68 4.13
CA GLY A 162 -8.06 17.12 3.99
C GLY A 162 -9.13 17.64 4.97
N LEU A 163 -9.36 16.96 6.09
CA LEU A 163 -10.38 17.29 7.09
C LEU A 163 -9.74 17.76 8.41
N PRO A 164 -10.51 18.45 9.29
CA PRO A 164 -10.06 18.76 10.65
C PRO A 164 -9.63 17.50 11.41
N GLY A 165 -8.59 17.59 12.25
CA GLY A 165 -8.02 16.43 12.93
C GLY A 165 -9.00 15.68 13.85
N ASP A 166 -10.05 16.34 14.34
CA ASP A 166 -11.08 15.75 15.18
C ASP A 166 -12.30 15.25 14.39
N CYS A 167 -12.23 15.20 13.06
CA CYS A 167 -13.37 14.82 12.20
C CYS A 167 -13.94 13.43 12.54
N TRP A 168 -13.10 12.52 13.03
CA TRP A 168 -13.48 11.15 13.41
C TRP A 168 -14.47 11.09 14.57
N LYS A 169 -14.67 12.20 15.30
CA LYS A 169 -15.67 12.33 16.36
C LYS A 169 -17.05 12.74 15.83
N GLN A 170 -17.13 13.14 14.56
CA GLN A 170 -18.37 13.64 13.97
C GLN A 170 -19.24 12.47 13.46
N PRO A 171 -20.56 12.55 13.64
CA PRO A 171 -21.48 11.45 13.30
C PRO A 171 -21.57 11.17 11.79
N ASP A 172 -21.18 12.13 10.95
CA ASP A 172 -21.16 12.01 9.48
C ASP A 172 -19.82 11.50 8.93
N THR A 173 -18.84 11.20 9.80
CA THR A 173 -17.55 10.64 9.41
C THR A 173 -17.56 9.12 9.51
N ALA A 174 -17.29 8.45 8.40
CA ALA A 174 -17.09 7.01 8.36
C ALA A 174 -15.61 6.67 8.56
N VAL A 175 -15.32 5.81 9.55
CA VAL A 175 -13.99 5.24 9.76
C VAL A 175 -14.02 3.77 9.38
N PHE A 176 -13.09 3.38 8.52
CA PHE A 176 -12.85 2.00 8.13
C PHE A 176 -11.45 1.60 8.61
N TRP A 177 -11.28 0.30 8.82
CA TRP A 177 -9.99 -0.30 9.14
C TRP A 177 -9.65 -1.43 8.16
N PHE A 178 -8.38 -1.81 8.13
CA PHE A 178 -7.88 -2.96 7.40
C PHE A 178 -6.57 -3.43 8.04
N GLU A 179 -6.16 -4.66 7.77
CA GLU A 179 -4.81 -5.15 8.07
C GLU A 179 -3.98 -5.12 6.78
N ALA A 180 -2.66 -5.01 6.89
CA ALA A 180 -1.78 -5.08 5.73
C ALA A 180 -0.50 -5.84 6.04
N GLU A 181 -0.03 -6.60 5.05
CA GLU A 181 1.31 -7.21 5.03
C GLU A 181 2.25 -6.26 4.29
N VAL A 182 3.29 -5.78 4.98
CA VAL A 182 4.27 -4.81 4.45
C VAL A 182 5.66 -5.44 4.47
N PHE A 183 6.37 -5.36 3.35
CA PHE A 183 7.70 -5.97 3.23
C PHE A 183 8.56 -5.32 2.14
#